data_AF-A0A1G7AQR6-F1
#
_entry.id   AF-A0A1G7AQR6-F1
#
_cell.length_a   1.000
_cell.length_b   1.000
_cell.length_c   1.000
_cell.angle_alpha   90.00
_cell.angle_beta   90.00
_cell.angle_gamma   90.00
#
_symmetry.space_group_name_H-M   'P 1'
#
loop_
_entity.id
_entity.type
_entity.pdbx_description
1 polymer ?
#
loop_
_entity_poly.entity_id
_entity_poly.type
_entity_poly.pdbx_seq_one_letter_code
_entity_poly.pdbx_strand_id
1 'polypeptide(L)'
;MQRSLPFLYLLTLLIIGFTGGTVLFRFAEAGMSETVTVFLDPRLDLVTPAKPYRAILAFLAFHGLALFLASHAALRHAVMFVAGLRTVFFGFASTYLISQDGAITFYAAWWFPAQLLLTMLYIVFCMNLSPPFMLKKYFSRHRKEAVIRVAALSAAILASEIGLFIFLDN
;
A
#
# COMPACT_ATOMS: atom_id res chain seq x y z
N MET A 1 4.02 -19.72 -22.80
CA MET A 1 3.42 -19.66 -21.44
C MET A 1 4.46 -19.13 -20.45
N GLN A 2 4.53 -17.81 -20.22
CA GLN A 2 5.52 -17.24 -19.26
C GLN A 2 5.10 -15.86 -18.70
N ARG A 3 4.13 -15.13 -19.29
CA ARG A 3 3.69 -13.79 -18.82
C ARG A 3 2.82 -13.75 -17.55
N SER A 4 2.29 -14.88 -17.07
CA SER A 4 1.44 -14.93 -15.87
C SER A 4 2.23 -14.93 -14.56
N LEU A 5 3.53 -15.23 -14.59
CA LEU A 5 4.35 -15.38 -13.38
C LEU A 5 4.50 -14.08 -12.57
N PRO A 6 4.70 -12.88 -13.17
CA PRO A 6 4.68 -11.62 -12.43
C PRO A 6 3.33 -11.34 -11.76
N PHE A 7 2.23 -11.68 -12.44
CA PHE A 7 0.87 -11.49 -11.90
C PHE A 7 0.60 -12.41 -10.71
N LEU A 8 0.95 -13.70 -10.82
CA LEU A 8 0.84 -14.64 -9.71
C LEU A 8 1.70 -14.20 -8.52
N TYR A 9 2.92 -13.71 -8.77
CA TYR A 9 3.77 -13.20 -7.70
C TYR A 9 3.15 -12.02 -6.97
N LEU A 10 2.59 -11.05 -7.71
CA LEU A 10 1.87 -9.92 -7.13
C LEU A 10 0.69 -10.38 -6.28
N LEU A 11 -0.14 -11.28 -6.83
CA LEU A 11 -1.31 -11.80 -6.15
C LEU A 11 -0.93 -12.52 -4.87
N THR A 12 0.09 -13.38 -4.91
CA THR A 12 0.60 -14.10 -3.74
C THR A 12 1.11 -13.12 -2.68
N LEU A 13 1.89 -12.10 -3.05
CA LEU A 13 2.40 -11.11 -2.10
C LEU A 13 1.28 -10.31 -1.45
N LEU A 14 0.25 -9.96 -2.23
CA LEU A 14 -0.93 -9.26 -1.75
C LEU A 14 -1.74 -10.14 -0.80
N ILE A 15 -2.06 -11.38 -1.17
CA ILE A 15 -2.85 -12.30 -0.33
C ILE A 15 -2.11 -12.59 0.97
N ILE A 16 -0.85 -13.05 0.90
CA ILE A 16 -0.09 -13.41 2.10
C ILE A 16 0.10 -12.20 3.01
N GLY A 17 0.43 -11.03 2.45
CA GLY A 17 0.58 -9.81 3.23
C GLY A 17 -0.72 -9.37 3.87
N PHE A 18 -1.81 -9.31 3.10
CA PHE A 18 -3.13 -8.93 3.60
C PHE A 18 -3.58 -9.88 4.73
N THR A 19 -3.53 -11.20 4.50
CA THR A 19 -3.85 -12.19 5.54
C THR A 19 -2.94 -12.05 6.76
N GLY A 20 -1.63 -11.85 6.57
CA GLY A 20 -0.68 -11.59 7.65
C GLY A 20 -1.07 -10.37 8.49
N GLY A 21 -1.50 -9.28 7.85
CA GLY A 21 -2.05 -8.10 8.52
C GLY A 21 -3.30 -8.39 9.32
N THR A 22 -4.25 -9.15 8.74
CA THR A 22 -5.48 -9.54 9.44
C THR A 22 -5.21 -10.43 10.66
N VAL A 23 -4.20 -11.31 10.58
CA VAL A 23 -3.78 -12.16 11.69
C VAL A 23 -3.08 -11.32 12.76
N LEU A 24 -2.18 -10.41 12.38
CA LEU A 24 -1.49 -9.51 13.30
C LEU A 24 -2.48 -8.65 14.09
N PHE A 25 -3.55 -8.17 13.45
CA PHE A 25 -4.64 -7.46 14.12
C PHE A 25 -5.29 -8.28 15.25
N ARG A 26 -5.50 -9.58 15.04
CA ARG A 26 -6.10 -10.45 16.08
C ARG A 26 -5.22 -10.61 17.31
N PHE A 27 -3.91 -10.41 17.18
CA PHE A 27 -2.96 -10.44 18.29
C PHE A 27 -2.67 -9.06 18.87
N ALA A 28 -3.14 -7.99 18.23
CA ALA A 28 -2.92 -6.64 18.71
C ALA A 28 -3.91 -6.30 19.83
N GLU A 29 -3.41 -5.64 20.87
CA GLU A 29 -4.26 -5.07 21.91
C GLU A 29 -5.13 -3.94 21.33
N ALA A 30 -6.28 -3.67 21.96
CA ALA A 30 -7.27 -2.72 21.45
C ALA A 30 -6.66 -1.32 21.19
N GLY A 31 -5.89 -0.78 22.13
CA GLY A 31 -5.24 0.53 21.98
C GLY A 31 -4.07 0.55 20.99
N MET A 32 -3.38 -0.57 20.80
CA MET A 32 -2.32 -0.69 19.81
C MET A 32 -2.88 -0.65 18.39
N SER A 33 -4.03 -1.27 18.16
CA SER A 33 -4.64 -1.37 16.83
C SER A 33 -5.04 -0.03 16.27
N GLU A 34 -5.66 0.81 17.10
CA GLU A 34 -5.97 2.19 16.77
C GLU A 34 -4.69 3.00 16.54
N THR A 35 -3.73 2.94 17.47
CA THR A 35 -2.48 3.70 17.39
C THR A 35 -1.71 3.41 16.10
N VAL A 36 -1.55 2.13 15.73
CA VAL A 36 -0.84 1.74 14.50
C VAL A 36 -1.59 2.20 13.26
N THR A 37 -2.91 2.07 13.26
CA THR A 37 -3.75 2.43 12.11
C THR A 37 -3.75 3.94 11.88
N VAL A 38 -3.98 4.72 12.93
CA VAL A 38 -3.97 6.20 12.91
C VAL A 38 -2.57 6.75 12.63
N PHE A 39 -1.51 6.10 13.11
CA PHE A 39 -0.14 6.51 12.79
C PHE A 39 0.14 6.47 11.28
N LEU A 40 -0.37 5.44 10.59
CA LEU A 40 -0.16 5.23 9.16
C LEU A 40 -1.13 6.01 8.28
N ASP A 41 -2.41 6.04 8.66
CA ASP A 41 -3.44 6.83 8.00
C ASP A 41 -4.34 7.50 9.04
N PRO A 42 -4.04 8.75 9.41
CA PRO A 42 -4.83 9.51 10.39
C PRO A 42 -6.25 9.82 9.95
N ARG A 43 -6.61 9.59 8.68
CA ARG A 43 -8.00 9.72 8.21
C ARG A 43 -8.88 8.59 8.71
N LEU A 44 -8.27 7.56 9.30
CA LEU A 44 -8.96 6.45 9.95
C LEU A 44 -9.26 6.73 11.42
N ASP A 45 -8.82 7.87 11.94
CA ASP A 45 -9.28 8.39 13.21
C ASP A 45 -10.71 8.90 13.04
N LEU A 46 -11.66 8.23 13.71
CA LEU A 46 -13.08 8.56 13.67
C LEU A 46 -13.44 9.69 14.66
N VAL A 47 -12.50 10.10 15.51
CA VAL A 47 -12.71 11.06 16.60
C VAL A 47 -12.13 12.43 16.27
N THR A 48 -10.98 12.49 15.60
CA THR A 48 -10.31 13.76 15.27
C THR A 48 -10.48 14.16 13.79
N PRO A 49 -10.53 15.47 13.48
CA PRO A 49 -10.69 15.93 12.12
C PRO A 49 -9.51 15.47 11.25
N ALA A 50 -9.87 14.86 10.13
CA ALA A 50 -8.92 14.22 9.23
C ALA A 50 -7.91 15.21 8.65
N LYS A 51 -6.66 14.76 8.53
CA LYS A 51 -5.53 15.54 8.02
C LYS A 51 -5.01 14.93 6.72
N PRO A 52 -5.60 15.27 5.55
CA PRO A 52 -5.31 14.59 4.28
C PRO A 52 -3.83 14.69 3.86
N TYR A 53 -3.12 15.73 4.30
CA TYR A 53 -1.68 15.89 4.05
C TYR A 53 -0.83 14.75 4.64
N ARG A 54 -1.28 14.08 5.71
CA ARG A 54 -0.53 12.97 6.32
C ARG A 54 -0.61 11.69 5.47
N ALA A 55 -1.70 11.47 4.74
CA ALA A 55 -1.79 10.37 3.78
C ALA A 55 -0.83 10.58 2.59
N ILE A 56 -0.69 11.84 2.14
CA ILE A 56 0.33 12.22 1.15
C ILE A 56 1.73 11.95 1.70
N LEU A 57 1.99 12.31 2.96
CA LEU A 57 3.28 12.07 3.59
C LEU A 57 3.58 10.56 3.70
N ALA A 58 2.63 9.74 4.13
CA ALA A 58 2.79 8.29 4.19
C ALA A 58 3.06 7.69 2.81
N PHE A 59 2.33 8.13 1.78
CA PHE A 59 2.57 7.74 0.39
C PHE A 59 4.00 8.08 -0.06
N LEU A 60 4.43 9.32 0.17
CA LEU A 60 5.78 9.78 -0.19
C LEU A 60 6.85 9.04 0.62
N ALA A 61 6.61 8.73 1.89
CA ALA A 61 7.53 7.99 2.74
C ALA A 61 7.75 6.56 2.22
N PHE A 62 6.69 5.84 1.86
CA PHE A 62 6.82 4.49 1.28
C PHE A 62 7.54 4.50 -0.07
N HIS A 63 7.23 5.44 -0.97
CA HIS A 63 7.90 5.53 -2.27
C HIS A 63 9.36 5.99 -2.12
N GLY A 64 9.62 6.97 -1.27
CA GLY A 64 10.94 7.48 -0.94
C GLY A 64 11.82 6.40 -0.31
N LEU A 65 11.29 5.64 0.65
CA LEU A 65 12.00 4.53 1.28
C LEU A 65 12.35 3.43 0.26
N ALA A 66 11.41 3.05 -0.61
CA ALA A 66 11.69 2.09 -1.68
C ALA A 66 12.78 2.58 -2.64
N LEU A 67 12.75 3.85 -3.05
CA LEU A 67 13.78 4.47 -3.88
C LEU A 67 15.14 4.52 -3.18
N PHE A 68 15.18 4.87 -1.89
CA PHE A 68 16.39 4.89 -1.09
C PHE A 68 17.03 3.50 -1.00
N LEU A 69 16.24 2.47 -0.69
CA LEU A 69 16.71 1.08 -0.62
C LEU A 69 17.18 0.56 -1.97
N ALA A 70 16.49 0.94 -3.06
CA ALA A 70 16.88 0.55 -4.41
C ALA A 70 18.18 1.19 -4.90
N SER A 71 18.51 2.39 -4.39
CA SER A 71 19.74 3.11 -4.70
C SER A 71 20.99 2.39 -4.18
N HIS A 72 20.85 1.59 -3.11
CA HIS A 72 21.95 0.88 -2.46
C HIS A 72 21.99 -0.59 -2.86
N ALA A 73 23.10 -1.05 -3.47
CA ALA A 73 23.21 -2.42 -3.98
C ALA A 73 22.95 -3.50 -2.91
N ALA A 74 23.42 -3.30 -1.67
CA ALA A 74 23.23 -4.23 -0.56
C ALA A 74 21.77 -4.31 -0.07
N LEU A 75 21.04 -3.19 -0.14
CA LEU A 75 19.66 -3.08 0.37
C LEU A 75 18.60 -3.29 -0.71
N ARG A 76 19.02 -3.49 -1.95
CA ARG A 76 18.13 -3.63 -3.11
C ARG A 76 17.10 -4.75 -2.95
N HIS A 77 17.40 -5.80 -2.20
CA HIS A 77 16.45 -6.87 -1.90
C HIS A 77 15.38 -6.48 -0.87
N ALA A 78 15.66 -5.51 0.00
CA ALA A 78 14.73 -5.00 0.99
C ALA A 78 13.57 -4.20 0.37
N VAL A 79 13.68 -3.75 -0.89
CA VAL A 79 12.60 -3.05 -1.60
C VAL A 79 11.30 -3.88 -1.63
N MET A 80 11.42 -5.19 -1.90
CA MET A 80 10.26 -6.09 -1.91
C MET A 80 9.74 -6.38 -0.49
N PHE A 81 10.62 -6.32 0.51
CA PHE A 81 10.21 -6.43 1.91
C PHE A 81 9.32 -5.24 2.32
N VAL A 82 9.67 -4.01 1.91
CA VAL A 82 8.82 -2.83 2.14
C VAL A 82 7.47 -2.94 1.43
N ALA A 83 7.43 -3.50 0.21
CA ALA A 83 6.17 -3.82 -0.45
C ALA A 83 5.31 -4.80 0.37
N GLY A 84 5.93 -5.81 0.97
CA GLY A 84 5.27 -6.75 1.89
C GLY A 84 4.77 -6.07 3.18
N LEU A 85 5.56 -5.16 3.77
CA LEU A 85 5.08 -4.39 4.93
C LEU A 85 3.85 -3.56 4.56
N ARG A 86 3.84 -2.93 3.39
CA ARG A 86 2.70 -2.14 2.91
C ARG A 86 1.43 -2.99 2.75
N THR A 87 1.55 -4.24 2.28
CA THR A 87 0.40 -5.17 2.16
C THR A 87 -0.07 -5.67 3.52
N VAL A 88 0.85 -5.90 4.46
CA VAL A 88 0.50 -6.23 5.86
C VAL A 88 -0.26 -5.08 6.52
N PHE A 89 0.21 -3.85 6.38
CA PHE A 89 -0.50 -2.69 6.90
C PHE A 89 -1.89 -2.52 6.28
N PHE A 90 -2.01 -2.77 4.97
CA PHE A 90 -3.31 -2.74 4.30
C PHE A 90 -4.29 -3.75 4.92
N GLY A 91 -3.86 -5.00 5.16
CA GLY A 91 -4.69 -6.00 5.84
C GLY A 91 -5.03 -5.65 7.28
N PHE A 92 -4.07 -5.11 8.02
CA PHE A 92 -4.24 -4.68 9.41
C PHE A 92 -5.30 -3.57 9.53
N ALA A 93 -5.10 -2.46 8.80
CA ALA A 93 -6.00 -1.32 8.82
C ALA A 93 -7.39 -1.67 8.25
N SER A 94 -7.45 -2.57 7.26
CA SER A 94 -8.71 -3.11 6.75
C SER A 94 -9.50 -3.84 7.84
N THR A 95 -8.83 -4.66 8.65
CA THR A 95 -9.50 -5.43 9.71
C THR A 95 -9.94 -4.51 10.86
N TYR A 96 -9.13 -3.50 11.18
CA TYR A 96 -9.49 -2.46 12.14
C TYR A 96 -10.77 -1.74 11.72
N LEU A 97 -10.88 -1.25 10.48
CA LEU A 97 -12.07 -0.52 10.03
C LEU A 97 -13.33 -1.38 10.00
N ILE A 98 -13.21 -2.66 9.65
CA ILE A 98 -14.35 -3.60 9.70
C ILE A 98 -14.81 -3.83 11.14
N SER A 99 -13.90 -3.77 12.11
CA SER A 99 -14.23 -3.95 13.52
C SER A 99 -14.90 -2.73 14.18
N GLN A 100 -14.88 -1.56 13.52
CA GLN A 100 -15.52 -0.35 14.02
C GLN A 100 -16.98 -0.30 13.56
N ASP A 101 -17.90 -0.12 14.51
CA ASP A 101 -19.32 0.03 14.20
C ASP A 101 -19.57 1.28 13.34
N GLY A 102 -20.36 1.14 12.28
CA GLY A 102 -20.75 2.24 11.39
C GLY A 102 -19.73 2.66 10.33
N ALA A 103 -18.49 2.17 10.39
CA ALA A 103 -17.45 2.51 9.41
C ALA A 103 -17.51 1.66 8.11
N ILE A 104 -18.37 0.65 8.03
CA ILE A 104 -18.35 -0.34 6.95
C ILE A 104 -18.65 0.24 5.57
N THR A 105 -19.59 1.20 5.49
CA THR A 105 -19.95 1.86 4.22
C THR A 105 -18.81 2.75 3.73
N PHE A 106 -18.20 3.52 4.65
CA PHE A 106 -17.05 4.38 4.38
C PHE A 106 -15.82 3.55 3.95
N TYR A 107 -15.58 2.44 4.65
CA TYR A 107 -14.57 1.47 4.31
C TYR A 107 -14.77 0.86 2.91
N ALA A 108 -15.97 0.37 2.60
CA ALA A 108 -16.25 -0.34 1.35
C ALA A 108 -16.30 0.58 0.12
N ALA A 109 -16.87 1.79 0.26
CA ALA A 109 -17.09 2.70 -0.85
C ALA A 109 -15.83 3.50 -1.24
N TRP A 110 -15.02 3.88 -0.25
CA TRP A 110 -13.89 4.79 -0.48
C TRP A 110 -12.55 4.15 -0.13
N TRP A 111 -12.34 3.76 1.12
CA TRP A 111 -10.99 3.45 1.61
C TRP A 111 -10.44 2.15 1.02
N PHE A 112 -11.18 1.05 1.09
CA PHE A 112 -10.72 -0.26 0.63
C PHE A 112 -10.35 -0.31 -0.86
N PRO A 113 -11.22 0.08 -1.81
CA PRO A 113 -10.90 -0.03 -3.23
C PRO A 113 -9.72 0.84 -3.64
N ALA A 114 -9.61 2.04 -3.08
CA ALA A 114 -8.50 2.93 -3.38
C ALA A 114 -7.18 2.42 -2.78
N GLN A 115 -7.19 1.96 -1.53
CA GLN A 115 -6.01 1.41 -0.87
C GLN A 115 -5.55 0.08 -1.47
N LEU A 116 -6.48 -0.76 -1.92
CA LEU A 116 -6.18 -1.98 -2.67
C LEU A 116 -5.39 -1.62 -3.93
N LEU A 117 -5.91 -0.67 -4.71
CA LEU A 117 -5.32 -0.30 -5.99
C LEU A 117 -3.97 0.41 -5.82
N LEU A 118 -3.85 1.31 -4.83
CA LEU A 118 -2.57 1.93 -4.46
C LEU A 118 -1.54 0.89 -3.99
N THR A 119 -1.96 -0.11 -3.22
CA THR A 119 -1.07 -1.19 -2.75
C THR A 119 -0.62 -2.07 -3.92
N MET A 120 -1.53 -2.43 -4.84
CA MET A 120 -1.17 -3.16 -6.06
C MET A 120 -0.15 -2.39 -6.90
N LEU A 121 -0.38 -1.09 -7.14
CA LEU A 121 0.55 -0.25 -7.88
C LEU A 121 1.89 -0.10 -7.17
N TYR A 122 1.90 -0.03 -5.84
CA TYR A 122 3.13 0.01 -5.06
C TYR A 122 3.95 -1.28 -5.19
N ILE A 123 3.30 -2.45 -5.18
CA ILE A 123 3.98 -3.72 -5.47
C ILE A 123 4.59 -3.69 -6.87
N VAL A 124 3.83 -3.26 -7.89
CA VAL A 124 4.33 -3.14 -9.27
C VAL A 124 5.49 -2.15 -9.35
N PHE A 125 5.43 -1.03 -8.64
CA PHE A 125 6.49 -0.05 -8.53
C PHE A 125 7.77 -0.69 -7.99
N CYS A 126 7.68 -1.39 -6.86
CA CYS A 126 8.80 -2.10 -6.23
C CYS A 126 9.36 -3.22 -7.13
N MET A 127 8.51 -3.96 -7.84
CA MET A 127 8.95 -5.00 -8.79
C MET A 127 9.69 -4.43 -10.00
N ASN A 128 9.28 -3.24 -10.50
CA ASN A 128 10.01 -2.58 -11.59
C ASN A 128 11.34 -1.97 -11.12
N LEU A 129 11.37 -1.47 -9.88
CA LEU A 129 12.53 -0.86 -9.26
C LEU A 129 13.61 -1.90 -8.93
N SER A 130 13.20 -3.00 -8.29
CA SER A 130 14.06 -4.11 -7.91
C SER A 130 13.36 -5.44 -8.19
N PRO A 131 13.43 -5.95 -9.44
CA PRO A 131 12.75 -7.18 -9.80
C PRO A 131 13.32 -8.35 -9.01
N PRO A 132 12.46 -9.20 -8.40
CA PRO A 132 12.92 -10.39 -7.72
C PRO A 132 13.64 -11.31 -8.71
N PHE A 133 14.60 -12.10 -8.22
CA PHE A 133 15.52 -12.88 -9.06
C PHE A 133 14.80 -13.71 -10.13
N MET A 134 13.71 -14.39 -9.75
CA MET A 134 12.88 -15.22 -10.63
C MET A 134 12.18 -14.44 -11.76
N LEU A 135 12.00 -13.12 -11.58
CA LEU A 135 11.25 -12.29 -12.53
C LEU A 135 12.12 -11.39 -13.41
N LYS A 136 13.44 -11.36 -13.21
CA LYS A 136 14.34 -10.46 -13.94
C LYS A 136 14.19 -10.53 -15.47
N LYS A 137 13.90 -11.73 -16.02
CA LYS A 137 13.71 -11.96 -17.47
C LYS A 137 12.46 -11.30 -18.05
N TYR A 138 11.46 -11.00 -17.22
CA TYR A 138 10.18 -10.43 -17.64
C TYR A 138 10.17 -8.91 -17.69
N PHE A 139 11.13 -8.28 -17.02
CA PHE A 139 11.21 -6.82 -16.97
C PHE A 139 12.13 -6.31 -18.08
N SER A 140 11.61 -5.37 -18.88
CA SER A 140 12.26 -4.90 -20.11
C SER A 140 13.41 -3.91 -19.87
N ARG A 141 14.07 -3.49 -20.95
CA ARG A 141 15.05 -2.40 -20.94
C ARG A 141 14.45 -1.07 -20.43
N HIS A 142 13.12 -0.89 -20.54
CA HIS A 142 12.38 0.32 -20.17
C HIS A 142 11.86 0.35 -18.72
N ARG A 143 12.46 -0.45 -17.81
CA ARG A 143 12.10 -0.47 -16.38
C ARG A 143 12.00 0.92 -15.74
N LYS A 144 12.96 1.81 -16.05
CA LYS A 144 12.98 3.17 -15.47
C LYS A 144 11.75 3.98 -15.87
N GLU A 145 11.34 3.89 -17.13
CA GLU A 145 10.11 4.54 -17.60
C GLU A 145 8.87 3.91 -16.95
N ALA A 146 8.84 2.59 -16.80
CA ALA A 146 7.74 1.90 -16.14
C ALA A 146 7.60 2.33 -14.66
N VAL A 147 8.71 2.48 -13.93
CA VAL A 147 8.72 3.02 -12.56
C VAL A 147 8.07 4.42 -12.51
N ILE A 148 8.45 5.31 -13.42
CA ILE A 148 7.89 6.67 -13.48
C ILE A 148 6.39 6.64 -13.82
N ARG A 149 5.99 5.86 -14.82
CA ARG A 149 4.58 5.73 -15.21
C ARG A 149 3.72 5.18 -14.07
N VAL A 150 4.21 4.16 -13.37
CA VAL A 150 3.51 3.56 -12.23
C VAL A 150 3.44 4.56 -11.07
N ALA A 151 4.53 5.28 -10.76
CA ALA A 151 4.51 6.32 -9.72
C ALA A 151 3.53 7.46 -10.05
N ALA A 152 3.50 7.92 -11.31
CA ALA A 152 2.57 8.95 -11.76
C ALA A 152 1.11 8.48 -11.66
N LEU A 153 0.83 7.23 -12.06
CA LEU A 153 -0.49 6.63 -11.92
C LEU A 153 -0.89 6.52 -10.45
N SER A 154 -0.01 6.02 -9.57
CA SER A 154 -0.25 5.96 -8.12
C SER A 154 -0.55 7.34 -7.53
N ALA A 155 0.17 8.38 -7.95
CA ALA A 155 -0.07 9.76 -7.51
C ALA A 155 -1.43 10.29 -8.00
N ALA A 156 -1.82 10.00 -9.24
CA ALA A 156 -3.13 10.38 -9.77
C ALA A 156 -4.28 9.74 -8.98
N ILE A 157 -4.17 8.44 -8.68
CA ILE A 157 -5.17 7.73 -7.88
C ILE A 157 -5.23 8.25 -6.45
N LEU A 158 -4.07 8.55 -5.84
CA LEU A 158 -4.05 9.19 -4.52
C LEU A 158 -4.76 10.55 -4.54
N ALA A 159 -4.49 11.38 -5.56
CA ALA A 159 -5.15 12.67 -5.70
C ALA A 159 -6.67 12.52 -5.88
N SER A 160 -7.12 11.54 -6.68
CA SER A 160 -8.54 11.21 -6.83
C SER A 160 -9.16 10.72 -5.52
N GLU A 161 -8.45 9.86 -4.78
CA GLU A 161 -8.91 9.33 -3.49
C GLU A 161 -9.02 10.42 -2.43
N ILE A 162 -8.07 11.36 -2.37
CA ILE A 162 -8.13 12.53 -1.47
C ILE A 162 -9.24 13.48 -1.91
N GLY A 163 -9.44 13.69 -3.21
CA GLY A 163 -10.54 14.50 -3.73
C GLY A 163 -11.91 13.92 -3.36
N LEU A 164 -12.07 12.59 -3.49
CA LEU A 164 -13.27 11.88 -3.04
C LEU A 164 -13.46 11.99 -1.53
N PHE A 165 -12.39 11.87 -0.75
CA PHE A 165 -12.44 12.03 0.70
C PHE A 165 -12.97 13.41 1.09
N ILE A 166 -12.40 14.48 0.53
CA ILE A 166 -12.83 15.86 0.80
C ILE A 166 -14.29 16.10 0.37
N PHE A 167 -14.72 15.46 -0.73
CA PHE A 167 -16.12 15.55 -1.18
C PHE A 167 -17.10 14.83 -0.25
N LEU A 168 -16.70 13.70 0.35
CA LEU A 168 -17.53 12.91 1.27
C LEU A 168 -17.56 13.47 2.69
N ASP A 169 -16.54 14.24 3.09
CA ASP A 169 -16.41 14.86 4.41
C ASP A 169 -17.13 16.22 4.52
N ASN A 170 -17.62 16.76 3.41
CA ASN A 170 -18.48 17.97 3.35
C ASN A 170 -19.96 17.58 3.15
#